data_AF-A0A2E4DZE5-F1
#
_entry.id   AF-A0A2E4DZE5-F1
#
_cell.length_a   1.000
_cell.length_b   1.000
_cell.length_c   1.000
_cell.angle_alpha   90.00
_cell.angle_beta   90.00
_cell.angle_gamma   90.00
#
_symmetry.space_group_name_H-M   'P 1'
#
loop_
_entity.id
_entity.type
_entity.pdbx_description
1 polymer ?
#
loop_
_entity_poly.entity_id
_entity_poly.type
_entity_poly.pdbx_seq_one_letter_code
_entity_poly.pdbx_strand_id
1 'polypeptide(L)'
;MAEDNTLYILHTNNTNGALENCYCPDHPFGAVEKRSAFIKNFINEHPNTVVLDAGDFFPVTKRPFLDSLIIDAYASLPYDAVLAGDQELSRENLGSFTEKLDYPTLAANLNNFDEFGLSDHIIFE
;
A
#
# COMPACT_ATOMS: atom_id res chain seq x y z
N MET A 1 24.81 -22.11 16.10
CA MET A 1 24.49 -21.65 14.73
C MET A 1 24.05 -20.20 14.87
N ALA A 2 24.58 -19.28 14.08
CA ALA A 2 24.08 -17.90 14.11
C ALA A 2 22.65 -17.93 13.58
N GLU A 3 21.73 -17.29 14.31
CA GLU A 3 20.37 -17.07 13.87
C GLU A 3 20.41 -16.23 12.58
N ASP A 4 19.65 -16.61 11.56
CA ASP A 4 19.57 -15.87 10.31
C ASP A 4 18.78 -14.57 10.55
N ASN A 5 19.51 -13.48 10.78
CA ASN A 5 18.94 -12.14 11.03
C ASN A 5 18.70 -11.34 9.74
N THR A 6 18.50 -12.01 8.60
CA THR A 6 18.20 -11.31 7.35
C THR A 6 16.82 -10.66 7.42
N LEU A 7 16.78 -9.33 7.29
CA LEU A 7 15.55 -8.56 7.13
C LEU A 7 15.31 -8.32 5.64
N TYR A 8 14.12 -8.66 5.17
CA TYR A 8 13.66 -8.32 3.83
C TYR A 8 12.76 -7.10 3.85
N ILE A 9 12.89 -6.25 2.84
CA ILE A 9 12.00 -5.11 2.63
C ILE A 9 11.38 -5.29 1.25
N LEU A 10 10.08 -5.59 1.23
CA LEU A 10 9.28 -5.52 0.02
C LEU A 10 8.64 -4.14 -0.05
N HIS A 11 8.72 -3.50 -1.22
CA HIS A 11 8.06 -2.22 -1.41
C HIS A 11 7.37 -2.12 -2.77
N THR A 12 6.29 -1.35 -2.81
CA THR A 12 5.68 -0.83 -4.04
C THR A 12 5.52 0.68 -3.99
N ASN A 13 5.19 1.28 -5.13
CA ASN A 13 4.92 2.72 -5.27
C ASN A 13 4.17 2.97 -6.59
N ASN A 14 3.45 4.09 -6.70
CA ASN A 14 2.86 4.58 -7.95
C ASN A 14 2.03 3.52 -8.67
N THR A 15 1.21 2.82 -7.91
CA THR A 15 0.39 1.72 -8.44
C THR A 15 -0.85 2.24 -9.17
N ASN A 16 -1.14 3.53 -9.02
CA ASN A 16 -1.98 4.33 -9.92
C ASN A 16 -3.38 3.73 -10.15
N GLY A 17 -3.94 3.05 -9.15
CA GLY A 17 -5.25 2.43 -9.24
C GLY A 17 -5.33 1.13 -10.06
N ALA A 18 -4.20 0.47 -10.33
CA ALA A 18 -4.16 -0.77 -11.09
C ALA A 18 -4.64 -1.98 -10.27
N LEU A 19 -5.96 -2.24 -10.29
CA LEU A 19 -6.59 -3.42 -9.67
C LEU A 19 -6.30 -4.72 -10.43
N GLU A 20 -6.36 -4.65 -11.76
CA GLU A 20 -6.12 -5.76 -12.68
C GLU A 20 -5.09 -5.35 -13.73
N ASN A 21 -4.30 -6.31 -14.21
CA ASN A 21 -3.36 -6.10 -15.29
C ASN A 21 -4.08 -5.79 -16.63
N CYS A 22 -3.33 -5.37 -17.64
CA CYS A 22 -3.89 -5.00 -18.95
C CYS A 22 -4.50 -6.15 -19.78
N TYR A 23 -4.44 -7.41 -19.30
CA TYR A 23 -4.71 -8.63 -20.07
C TYR A 23 -4.01 -8.67 -21.44
N CYS A 24 -2.91 -7.93 -21.53
CA CYS A 24 -2.08 -7.74 -22.70
C CYS A 24 -1.42 -9.09 -23.08
N PRO A 25 -1.39 -9.48 -24.38
CA PRO A 25 -1.18 -10.88 -24.78
C PRO A 25 0.12 -11.50 -24.30
N ASP A 26 1.21 -10.75 -24.32
CA ASP A 26 2.51 -11.35 -24.11
C ASP A 26 2.94 -11.28 -22.63
N HIS A 27 2.61 -10.21 -21.92
CA HIS A 27 3.25 -9.86 -20.65
C HIS A 27 2.30 -9.10 -19.69
N PRO A 28 1.20 -9.72 -19.21
CA PRO A 28 0.27 -9.06 -18.30
C PRO A 28 0.87 -8.96 -16.89
N PHE A 29 1.80 -8.04 -16.66
CA PHE A 29 2.48 -7.95 -15.36
C PHE A 29 1.77 -7.04 -14.36
N GLY A 30 2.03 -7.29 -13.07
CA GLY A 30 1.70 -6.37 -11.98
C GLY A 30 0.22 -6.34 -11.62
N ALA A 31 -0.22 -5.16 -11.18
CA ALA A 31 -1.51 -4.89 -10.54
C ALA A 31 -1.74 -5.64 -9.21
N VAL A 32 -2.80 -5.27 -8.49
CA VAL A 32 -3.08 -5.77 -7.13
C VAL A 32 -3.20 -7.29 -7.10
N GLU A 33 -3.89 -7.88 -8.08
CA GLU A 33 -4.19 -9.32 -8.13
C GLU A 33 -2.93 -10.18 -8.19
N LYS A 34 -1.91 -9.79 -8.98
CA LYS A 34 -0.65 -10.54 -9.05
C LYS A 34 0.26 -10.24 -7.87
N ARG A 35 0.26 -9.00 -7.41
CA ARG A 35 1.05 -8.56 -6.26
C ARG A 35 0.61 -9.26 -4.98
N SER A 36 -0.70 -9.42 -4.77
CA SER A 36 -1.27 -10.14 -3.63
C SER A 36 -0.70 -11.56 -3.52
N ALA A 37 -0.71 -12.30 -4.63
CA ALA A 37 -0.17 -13.65 -4.68
C ALA A 37 1.34 -13.70 -4.42
N PHE A 38 2.10 -12.77 -5.02
CA PHE A 38 3.54 -12.70 -4.81
C PHE A 38 3.92 -12.38 -3.36
N ILE A 39 3.35 -11.30 -2.79
CA ILE A 39 3.64 -10.87 -1.42
C ILE A 39 3.33 -12.02 -0.46
N LYS A 40 2.15 -12.64 -0.59
CA LYS A 40 1.74 -13.76 0.27
C LYS A 40 2.72 -14.93 0.22
N ASN A 41 3.19 -15.31 -0.96
CA ASN A 41 4.16 -16.40 -1.09
C ASN A 41 5.52 -16.00 -0.48
N PHE A 42 5.96 -14.78 -0.75
CA PHE A 42 7.25 -14.28 -0.27
C PHE A 42 7.32 -14.21 1.26
N ILE A 43 6.30 -13.64 1.92
CA ILE A 43 6.29 -13.52 3.39
C ILE A 43 6.19 -14.88 4.08
N ASN A 44 5.58 -15.89 3.42
CA ASN A 44 5.55 -17.26 3.94
C ASN A 44 6.95 -17.93 3.88
N GLU A 45 7.76 -17.60 2.87
CA GLU A 45 9.13 -18.10 2.72
C GLU A 45 10.14 -17.30 3.55
N HIS A 46 9.85 -16.03 3.80
CA HIS A 46 10.71 -15.06 4.47
C HIS A 46 9.92 -14.32 5.57
N PRO A 47 9.71 -14.92 6.76
CA PRO A 47 8.86 -14.33 7.80
C PRO A 47 9.41 -13.02 8.38
N ASN A 48 10.72 -12.78 8.29
CA ASN A 48 11.34 -11.50 8.68
C ASN A 48 11.30 -10.50 7.50
N THR A 49 10.09 -10.22 7.00
CA THR A 49 9.85 -9.28 5.90
C THR A 49 8.97 -8.13 6.37
N VAL A 50 9.36 -6.91 6.01
CA VAL A 50 8.51 -5.72 6.11
C VAL A 50 8.00 -5.37 4.71
N VAL A 51 6.70 -5.10 4.58
CA VAL A 51 6.00 -4.83 3.33
C VAL A 51 5.45 -3.40 3.34
N LEU A 52 5.89 -2.57 2.40
CA LEU A 52 5.60 -1.13 2.38
C LEU A 52 5.03 -0.67 1.03
N ASP A 53 4.22 0.39 1.02
CA ASP A 53 3.92 1.15 -0.20
C ASP A 53 4.32 2.62 -0.05
N ALA A 54 4.98 3.19 -1.06
CA ALA A 54 5.47 4.57 -1.01
C ALA A 54 4.46 5.61 -1.50
N GLY A 55 3.19 5.24 -1.65
CA GLY A 55 2.08 6.12 -2.02
C GLY A 55 1.78 6.13 -3.51
N ASP A 56 0.82 6.98 -3.89
CA ASP A 56 0.23 7.05 -5.22
C ASP A 56 -0.42 5.73 -5.64
N PHE A 57 -1.21 5.16 -4.73
CA PHE A 57 -1.95 3.94 -4.99
C PHE A 57 -3.35 4.17 -5.54
N PHE A 58 -3.92 5.35 -5.32
CA PHE A 58 -5.09 5.80 -6.06
C PHE A 58 -4.80 6.04 -7.54
N PRO A 59 -5.82 6.18 -8.40
CA PRO A 59 -5.66 6.57 -9.78
C PRO A 59 -5.29 8.05 -9.90
N VAL A 60 -4.51 8.42 -10.92
CA VAL A 60 -4.10 9.82 -11.16
C VAL A 60 -5.30 10.76 -11.25
N THR A 61 -6.40 10.31 -11.87
CA THR A 61 -7.66 11.04 -11.92
C THR A 61 -8.58 10.62 -10.78
N LYS A 62 -9.25 11.58 -10.14
CA LYS A 62 -10.26 11.32 -9.10
C LYS A 62 -11.37 10.42 -9.64
N ARG A 63 -11.47 9.19 -9.14
CA ARG A 63 -12.49 8.21 -9.53
C ARG A 63 -13.04 7.56 -8.25
N PRO A 64 -14.00 8.20 -7.54
CA PRO A 64 -14.41 7.77 -6.21
C PRO A 64 -14.80 6.30 -6.08
N PHE A 65 -15.42 5.72 -7.11
CA PHE A 65 -15.74 4.30 -7.15
C PHE A 65 -14.49 3.42 -7.23
N LEU A 66 -13.52 3.77 -8.08
CA LEU A 66 -12.26 3.05 -8.18
C LEU A 66 -11.40 3.24 -6.92
N ASP A 67 -11.37 4.46 -6.36
CA ASP A 67 -10.69 4.75 -5.09
C ASP A 67 -11.23 3.83 -3.98
N SER A 68 -12.56 3.63 -3.89
CA SER A 68 -13.16 2.68 -2.93
C SER A 68 -12.73 1.24 -3.17
N LEU A 69 -12.72 0.79 -4.43
CA LEU A 69 -12.27 -0.58 -4.76
C LEU A 69 -10.78 -0.78 -4.45
N ILE A 70 -9.96 0.25 -4.67
CA ILE A 70 -8.54 0.23 -4.32
C ILE A 70 -8.35 0.12 -2.82
N ILE A 71 -9.11 0.85 -2.01
CA ILE A 71 -9.04 0.70 -0.55
C ILE A 71 -9.45 -0.69 -0.10
N ASP A 72 -10.55 -1.22 -0.61
CA ASP A 72 -10.99 -2.58 -0.26
C ASP A 72 -9.94 -3.63 -0.67
N ALA A 73 -9.26 -3.41 -1.80
CA ALA A 73 -8.15 -4.25 -2.23
C ALA A 73 -6.91 -4.11 -1.34
N TYR A 74 -6.50 -2.88 -1.01
CA TYR A 74 -5.36 -2.60 -0.13
C TYR A 74 -5.58 -3.14 1.28
N ALA A 75 -6.78 -3.04 1.83
CA ALA A 75 -7.14 -3.63 3.12
C ALA A 75 -6.95 -5.16 3.15
N SER A 76 -6.96 -5.83 1.99
CA SER A 76 -6.69 -7.27 1.89
C SER A 76 -5.21 -7.63 1.73
N LEU A 77 -4.35 -6.64 1.47
CA LEU A 77 -2.91 -6.83 1.27
C LEU A 77 -2.18 -6.68 2.61
N PRO A 78 -1.18 -7.54 2.91
CA PRO A 78 -0.47 -7.51 4.18
C PRO A 78 0.66 -6.46 4.13
N TYR A 79 0.31 -5.19 3.88
CA TYR A 79 1.25 -4.10 4.12
C TYR A 79 1.37 -3.85 5.61
N ASP A 80 2.57 -3.47 6.04
CA ASP A 80 2.78 -2.99 7.40
C ASP A 80 2.57 -1.48 7.49
N ALA A 81 2.84 -0.74 6.42
CA ALA A 81 2.52 0.68 6.30
C ALA A 81 2.47 1.12 4.84
N VAL A 82 1.74 2.20 4.59
CA VAL A 82 1.70 2.88 3.28
C VAL A 82 1.94 4.37 3.46
N LEU A 83 2.52 5.05 2.47
CA LEU A 83 2.61 6.51 2.48
C LEU A 83 1.43 7.15 1.76
N ALA A 84 1.06 8.37 2.13
CA ALA A 84 0.15 9.19 1.35
C ALA A 84 0.93 9.95 0.26
N GLY A 85 0.68 9.63 -1.01
CA GLY A 85 1.18 10.38 -2.16
C GLY A 85 0.35 11.62 -2.48
N ASP A 86 0.69 12.34 -3.55
CA ASP A 86 -0.08 13.51 -3.97
C ASP A 86 -1.49 13.11 -4.42
N GLN A 87 -1.62 11.88 -4.94
CA GLN A 87 -2.90 11.32 -5.31
C GLN A 87 -3.78 11.14 -4.07
N GLU A 88 -3.34 10.46 -3.02
CA GLU A 88 -4.09 10.34 -1.76
C GLU A 88 -4.43 11.70 -1.14
N LEU A 89 -3.44 12.59 -1.04
CA LEU A 89 -3.63 13.91 -0.43
C LEU A 89 -4.59 14.82 -1.20
N SER A 90 -4.82 14.56 -2.48
CA SER A 90 -5.81 15.31 -3.27
C SER A 90 -7.27 14.88 -3.01
N ARG A 91 -7.52 13.81 -2.25
CA ARG A 91 -8.87 13.30 -1.93
C ARG A 91 -9.42 13.97 -0.68
N GLU A 92 -10.64 14.47 -0.78
CA GLU A 92 -11.34 15.10 0.35
C GLU A 92 -11.71 14.10 1.45
N ASN A 93 -11.80 12.82 1.10
CA ASN A 93 -12.22 11.73 1.98
C ASN A 93 -11.08 10.80 2.39
N LEU A 94 -9.84 11.28 2.38
CA LEU A 94 -8.65 10.50 2.75
C LEU A 94 -8.80 9.85 4.14
N GLY A 95 -9.25 10.59 5.16
CA GLY A 95 -9.41 10.03 6.51
C GLY A 95 -10.37 8.83 6.58
N SER A 96 -11.47 8.85 5.83
CA SER A 96 -12.39 7.70 5.77
C SER A 96 -11.79 6.49 5.06
N PHE A 97 -10.75 6.70 4.25
CA PHE A 97 -10.04 5.61 3.59
C PHE A 97 -8.97 5.01 4.51
N THR A 98 -8.25 5.83 5.28
CA THR A 98 -7.24 5.33 6.22
C THR A 98 -7.88 4.53 7.35
N GLU A 99 -9.09 4.89 7.80
CA GLU A 99 -9.87 4.11 8.78
C GLU A 99 -10.21 2.67 8.33
N LYS A 100 -10.16 2.38 7.03
CA LYS A 100 -10.44 1.03 6.50
C LYS A 100 -9.20 0.16 6.38
N LEU A 101 -8.00 0.72 6.58
CA LEU A 101 -6.74 -0.02 6.49
C LEU A 101 -6.36 -0.50 7.90
N ASP A 102 -5.97 -1.77 8.00
CA ASP A 102 -5.50 -2.36 9.27
C ASP A 102 -4.05 -1.94 9.62
N TYR A 103 -3.44 -1.11 8.78
CA TYR A 103 -2.07 -0.60 8.90
C TYR A 103 -2.07 0.92 8.69
N PRO A 104 -1.10 1.64 9.27
CA PRO A 104 -1.06 3.10 9.20
C PRO A 104 -0.73 3.61 7.80
N THR A 105 -1.40 4.69 7.41
CA THR A 105 -1.00 5.57 6.31
C THR A 105 -0.13 6.70 6.88
N LEU A 106 1.07 6.90 6.35
CA LEU A 106 2.06 7.80 6.94
C LEU A 106 2.28 9.08 6.11
N ALA A 107 2.52 10.20 6.81
CA ALA A 107 3.04 11.45 6.25
C ALA A 107 3.73 12.32 7.33
N ALA A 108 5.04 12.15 7.50
CA ALA A 108 5.80 12.85 8.57
C ALA A 108 6.10 14.34 8.29
N ASN A 109 5.91 14.80 7.05
CA ASN A 109 6.25 16.16 6.62
C ASN A 109 5.03 17.09 6.48
N LEU A 110 3.86 16.68 6.97
CA LEU A 110 2.65 17.50 7.04
C LEU A 110 2.43 17.91 8.50
N ASN A 111 2.21 19.20 8.77
CA ASN A 111 2.02 19.66 10.16
C ASN A 111 0.67 19.23 10.77
N ASN A 112 -0.29 18.89 9.94
CA ASN A 112 -1.65 18.50 10.31
C ASN A 112 -1.99 17.09 9.79
N PHE A 113 -1.01 16.19 9.80
CA PHE A 113 -1.16 14.82 9.31
C PHE A 113 -2.28 14.06 10.06
N ASP A 114 -2.45 14.35 11.34
CA ASP A 114 -3.46 13.78 12.23
C ASP A 114 -4.89 14.17 11.84
N GLU A 115 -5.11 15.39 11.32
CA GLU A 115 -6.41 15.83 10.79
C GLU A 115 -6.88 14.99 9.60
N PHE A 116 -5.95 14.34 8.89
CA PHE A 116 -6.22 13.45 7.76
C PHE A 116 -6.25 11.96 8.15
N GLY A 117 -6.14 11.64 9.45
CA GLY A 117 -6.07 10.25 9.92
C GLY A 117 -4.78 9.54 9.49
N LEU A 118 -3.68 10.29 9.35
CA LEU A 118 -2.35 9.78 9.05
C LEU A 118 -1.53 9.63 10.34
N SER A 119 -0.42 8.91 10.25
CA SER A 119 0.61 8.87 11.30
C SER A 119 1.94 9.45 10.77
N ASP A 120 2.84 9.85 11.66
CA ASP A 120 4.17 10.34 11.30
C ASP A 120 5.24 9.22 11.32
N HIS A 121 5.00 8.13 12.04
CA HIS A 121 5.89 6.98 12.13
C HIS A 121 5.15 5.67 12.35
N ILE A 122 5.88 4.57 12.15
CA ILE A 122 5.49 3.20 12.53
C ILE A 122 6.62 2.58 13.35
N ILE A 123 6.26 1.74 14.31
CA ILE A 123 7.19 0.93 15.10
C ILE A 123 6.89 -0.53 14.78
N PHE A 124 7.89 -1.27 14.31
CA PHE A 124 7.80 -2.71 14.09
C PHE A 124 8.19 -3.42 15.39
N GLU A 125 7.31 -4.28 15.90
CA GLU A 125 7.52 -5.09 17.12
C GLU A 125 8.00 -6.51 16.80
#